data_AF-A0A967W1N3-F1
#
_entry.id   AF-A0A967W1N3-F1
#
_cell.length_a   1.000
_cell.length_b   1.000
_cell.length_c   1.000
_cell.angle_alpha   90.00
_cell.angle_beta   90.00
_cell.angle_gamma   90.00
#
_symmetry.space_group_name_H-M   'P 1'
#
loop_
_entity.id
_entity.type
_entity.pdbx_description
1 polymer ?
#
loop_
_entity_poly.entity_id
_entity_poly.type
_entity_poly.pdbx_seq_one_letter_code
_entity_poly.pdbx_strand_id
1 'polypeptide(L)'
;MRIFLAFMILLGFFFIGCEKDSTSTEVSSETGTLRIYLTDAPPTAQFDSINIRFSQVSAHLDSAWITVQGNPMIVNMLELTNGDTIIFGSSDIPAGKYTQIRIMIDDAWVVIDSVRKPLQVPSSA
;
A
#
# COMPACT_ATOMS: atom_id res chain seq x y z
N MET A 1 -66.20 11.03 -45.83
CA MET A 1 -65.47 12.31 -45.62
C MET A 1 -63.98 11.97 -45.62
N ARG A 2 -63.31 11.82 -46.78
CA ARG A 2 -62.60 12.89 -47.54
C ARG A 2 -61.90 13.88 -46.59
N ILE A 3 -60.60 13.68 -46.36
CA ILE A 3 -59.46 14.46 -46.91
C ILE A 3 -59.14 15.67 -45.98
N PHE A 4 -57.94 15.79 -45.40
CA PHE A 4 -56.76 16.35 -46.06
C PHE A 4 -55.42 15.97 -45.37
N LEU A 5 -54.46 15.58 -46.20
CA LEU A 5 -53.01 15.73 -46.01
C LEU A 5 -52.64 17.23 -45.98
N ALA A 6 -51.84 17.67 -45.01
CA ALA A 6 -50.81 18.73 -45.18
C ALA A 6 -49.95 18.75 -43.89
N PHE A 7 -48.71 18.26 -43.95
CA PHE A 7 -47.50 19.05 -44.25
C PHE A 7 -47.13 19.97 -43.09
N MET A 8 -46.08 19.61 -42.33
CA MET A 8 -44.96 20.48 -41.93
C MET A 8 -44.10 19.80 -40.86
N ILE A 9 -43.07 19.10 -41.34
CA ILE A 9 -41.67 19.20 -40.89
C ILE A 9 -41.48 19.81 -39.48
N LEU A 10 -41.13 18.98 -38.51
CA LEU A 10 -40.04 19.33 -37.60
C LEU A 10 -39.26 18.07 -37.22
N LEU A 11 -38.19 17.89 -37.99
CA LEU A 11 -37.12 16.94 -37.79
C LEU A 11 -36.36 17.35 -36.53
N GLY A 12 -36.80 16.85 -35.37
CA GLY A 12 -36.06 16.96 -34.12
C GLY A 12 -34.92 15.95 -34.11
N PHE A 13 -33.78 16.30 -34.71
CA PHE A 13 -32.51 15.65 -34.39
C PHE A 13 -32.18 15.94 -32.92
N PHE A 14 -32.57 15.03 -32.03
CA PHE A 14 -31.99 14.96 -30.71
C PHE A 14 -30.54 14.52 -30.86
N PHE A 15 -29.63 15.49 -30.89
CA PHE A 15 -28.23 15.24 -30.58
C PHE A 15 -28.17 14.88 -29.09
N ILE A 16 -28.15 13.58 -28.81
CA ILE A 16 -27.64 13.05 -27.53
C ILE A 16 -26.14 13.32 -27.56
N GLY A 17 -25.76 14.51 -27.08
CA GLY A 17 -24.39 14.82 -26.73
C GLY A 17 -24.02 13.99 -25.52
N CYS A 18 -23.12 13.04 -25.70
CA CYS A 18 -22.44 12.38 -24.60
C CYS A 18 -21.42 13.39 -24.05
N GLU A 19 -21.82 14.19 -23.07
CA GLU A 19 -20.88 14.94 -22.25
C GLU A 19 -20.06 13.89 -21.49
N LYS A 20 -18.83 13.63 -21.96
CA LYS A 20 -17.84 12.95 -21.13
C LYS A 20 -17.51 13.92 -20.01
N ASP A 21 -18.27 13.83 -18.93
CA ASP A 21 -17.89 14.42 -17.66
C ASP A 21 -16.61 13.73 -17.20
N SER A 22 -15.49 14.35 -17.52
CA SER A 22 -14.19 13.98 -17.03
C SER A 22 -14.07 14.49 -15.60
N THR A 23 -14.65 13.79 -14.63
CA THR A 23 -14.19 13.68 -13.23
C THR A 23 -15.10 12.72 -12.46
N SER A 24 -14.80 11.44 -12.60
CA SER A 24 -14.87 10.50 -11.49
C SER A 24 -14.04 9.31 -11.94
N THR A 25 -12.82 9.23 -11.41
CA THR A 25 -12.08 7.98 -11.37
C THR A 25 -13.01 6.99 -10.69
N GLU A 26 -13.73 6.19 -11.47
CA GLU A 26 -14.34 4.97 -10.96
C GLU A 26 -13.17 4.12 -10.49
N VAL A 27 -12.87 4.24 -9.20
CA VAL A 27 -12.08 3.23 -8.52
C VAL A 27 -12.93 1.99 -8.64
N SER A 28 -12.54 1.08 -9.52
CA SER A 28 -13.11 -0.26 -9.56
C SER A 28 -13.23 -0.75 -8.13
N SER A 29 -14.44 -1.09 -7.67
CA SER A 29 -14.73 -1.56 -6.30
C SER A 29 -14.08 -2.92 -5.98
N GLU A 30 -13.18 -3.38 -6.84
CA GLU A 30 -12.42 -4.61 -6.68
C GLU A 30 -11.28 -4.36 -5.70
N THR A 31 -11.25 -5.14 -4.63
CA THR A 31 -10.20 -5.15 -3.62
C THR A 31 -9.47 -6.48 -3.64
N GLY A 32 -8.22 -6.48 -3.17
CA GLY A 32 -7.47 -7.68 -2.87
C GLY A 32 -6.72 -7.56 -1.55
N THR A 33 -6.30 -8.68 -0.98
CA THR A 33 -5.53 -8.68 0.27
C THR A 33 -4.04 -8.58 -0.02
N LEU A 34 -3.38 -7.54 0.49
CA LEU A 34 -1.92 -7.46 0.55
C LEU A 34 -1.46 -7.97 1.91
N ARG A 35 -0.63 -9.02 1.91
CA ARG A 35 0.11 -9.50 3.09
C ARG A 35 1.60 -9.25 2.90
N ILE A 36 2.21 -8.67 3.92
CA ILE A 36 3.64 -8.37 3.97
C ILE A 36 4.26 -9.23 5.06
N TYR A 37 5.27 -10.00 4.68
CA TYR A 37 6.04 -10.85 5.58
C TYR A 37 7.43 -10.26 5.78
N LEU A 38 7.98 -10.37 6.98
CA LEU A 38 9.32 -9.91 7.33
C LEU A 38 10.19 -11.10 7.73
N THR A 39 11.42 -11.14 7.22
CA THR A 39 12.48 -12.12 7.52
C THR A 39 13.84 -11.42 7.46
N ASP A 40 14.88 -12.01 8.05
CA ASP A 40 16.24 -11.48 7.99
C ASP A 40 17.31 -12.57 7.77
N ALA A 41 18.44 -12.16 7.20
CA ALA A 41 19.59 -13.04 7.06
C ALA A 41 20.27 -13.26 8.43
N PRO A 42 20.80 -14.46 8.71
CA PRO A 42 21.59 -14.67 9.92
C PRO A 42 22.78 -13.69 10.00
N PRO A 43 23.03 -13.06 11.15
CA PRO A 43 24.17 -12.16 11.30
C PRO A 43 25.49 -12.92 11.28
N THR A 44 26.55 -12.24 10.83
CA THR A 44 27.92 -12.80 10.84
C THR A 44 28.63 -12.67 12.19
N ALA A 45 28.09 -11.84 13.08
CA ALA A 45 28.61 -11.61 14.43
C ALA A 45 27.55 -12.03 15.47
N GLN A 46 28.00 -12.25 16.71
CA GLN A 46 27.13 -12.61 17.82
C GLN A 46 26.54 -11.36 18.47
N PHE A 47 25.22 -11.40 18.68
CA PHE A 47 24.45 -10.36 19.35
C PHE A 47 23.50 -11.03 20.36
N ASP A 48 23.18 -10.33 21.45
CA ASP A 48 22.13 -10.78 22.37
C ASP A 48 20.75 -10.50 21.78
N SER A 49 20.61 -9.36 21.08
CA SER A 49 19.43 -9.02 20.28
C SER A 49 19.74 -7.95 19.24
N ILE A 50 18.99 -7.95 18.13
CA ILE A 50 19.02 -6.91 17.10
C ILE A 50 17.60 -6.38 16.99
N ASN A 51 17.33 -5.18 17.50
CA ASN A 51 15.98 -4.67 17.65
C ASN A 51 15.73 -3.51 16.68
N ILE A 52 14.63 -3.59 15.93
CA ILE A 52 14.17 -2.50 15.06
C ILE A 52 12.77 -2.10 15.49
N ARG A 53 12.58 -0.81 15.72
CA ARG A 53 11.27 -0.19 15.97
C ARG A 53 10.70 0.31 14.65
N PHE A 54 9.71 -0.40 14.14
CA PHE A 54 8.95 0.01 12.97
C PHE A 54 7.74 0.84 13.40
N SER A 55 7.39 1.86 12.61
CA SER A 55 6.18 2.66 12.84
C SER A 55 5.08 2.39 11.82
N GLN A 56 5.45 2.12 10.56
CA GLN A 56 4.48 2.02 9.49
C GLN A 56 5.00 1.22 8.30
N VAL A 57 4.10 0.54 7.59
CA VAL A 57 4.31 0.07 6.23
C VAL A 57 3.16 0.51 5.33
N SER A 58 3.51 1.01 4.16
CA SER A 58 2.58 1.56 3.17
C SER A 58 2.88 1.08 1.77
N ALA A 59 1.85 1.00 0.95
CA ALA A 59 1.93 0.65 -0.46
C ALA A 59 1.52 1.85 -1.32
N HIS A 60 2.24 2.10 -2.40
CA HIS A 60 1.95 3.22 -3.31
C HIS A 60 1.16 2.75 -4.52
N LEU A 61 -0.04 3.32 -4.70
CA LEU A 61 -0.93 3.09 -5.82
C LEU A 61 -1.19 4.42 -6.52
N ASP A 62 -0.85 4.48 -7.81
CA ASP A 62 -0.95 5.68 -8.67
C ASP A 62 -0.28 6.93 -8.08
N SER A 63 -1.04 7.77 -7.38
CA SER A 63 -0.58 9.02 -6.75
C SER A 63 -0.77 9.07 -5.23
N ALA A 64 -1.17 7.94 -4.62
CA ALA A 64 -1.53 7.87 -3.20
C ALA A 64 -0.77 6.77 -2.45
N TRP A 65 -0.50 7.04 -1.16
CA TRP A 65 0.02 6.06 -0.22
C TRP A 65 -1.12 5.46 0.60
N ILE A 66 -1.19 4.13 0.61
CA ILE A 66 -2.15 3.37 1.40
C ILE A 66 -1.40 2.72 2.56
N THR A 67 -1.82 3.00 3.79
CA THR A 67 -1.23 2.38 4.98
C THR A 67 -1.73 0.95 5.12
N VAL A 68 -0.79 -0.01 5.19
CA VAL A 68 -1.08 -1.44 5.36
C VAL A 68 -0.99 -1.83 6.84
N GLN A 69 -0.06 -1.23 7.56
CA GLN A 69 0.06 -1.28 9.02
C GLN A 69 0.68 0.04 9.51
N GLY A 70 0.09 0.66 10.53
CA GLY A 70 0.55 1.92 11.15
C GLY A 70 0.71 1.87 12.68
N ASN A 71 0.58 0.71 13.30
CA ASN A 71 0.84 0.52 14.73
C ASN A 71 2.33 0.22 14.94
N PRO A 72 3.04 1.03 15.77
CA PRO A 72 4.44 0.79 16.03
C PRO A 72 4.70 -0.55 16.70
N MET A 73 5.77 -1.23 16.30
CA MET A 73 6.20 -2.50 16.88
C MET A 73 7.72 -2.58 16.94
N ILE A 74 8.24 -3.27 17.95
CA ILE A 74 9.66 -3.61 18.06
C ILE A 74 9.80 -5.08 17.74
N VAL A 75 10.73 -5.41 16.85
CA VAL A 75 10.98 -6.79 16.45
C VAL A 75 12.46 -7.10 16.65
N ASN A 76 12.74 -8.25 17.27
CA ASN A 76 14.08 -8.78 17.37
C ASN A 76 14.41 -9.59 16.11
N MET A 77 15.31 -9.09 15.26
CA MET A 77 15.62 -9.68 13.96
C MET A 77 16.24 -11.07 14.07
N LEU A 78 16.84 -11.41 15.22
CA LEU A 78 17.39 -12.76 15.45
C LEU A 78 16.31 -13.85 15.44
N GLU A 79 15.07 -13.49 15.80
CA GLU A 79 13.90 -14.39 15.78
C GLU A 79 13.37 -14.64 14.36
N LEU A 80 13.86 -13.90 13.37
CA LEU A 80 13.42 -13.97 11.97
C LEU A 80 14.48 -14.58 11.05
N THR A 81 15.46 -15.28 11.62
CA THR A 81 16.54 -15.92 10.87
C THR A 81 16.17 -17.35 10.49
N ASN A 82 16.98 -18.00 9.64
CA ASN A 82 16.81 -19.41 9.27
C ASN A 82 15.46 -19.77 8.61
N GLY A 83 14.82 -18.80 7.95
CA GLY A 83 13.55 -18.99 7.25
C GLY A 83 12.31 -18.66 8.09
N ASP A 84 12.50 -18.24 9.34
CA ASP A 84 11.41 -17.74 10.17
C ASP A 84 10.91 -16.39 9.65
N THR A 85 9.59 -16.22 9.68
CA THR A 85 8.92 -15.01 9.21
C THR A 85 7.80 -14.59 10.15
N ILE A 86 7.51 -13.29 10.19
CA ILE A 86 6.30 -12.76 10.81
C ILE A 86 5.42 -12.07 9.76
N ILE A 87 4.11 -12.01 10.03
CA ILE A 87 3.21 -11.12 9.29
C ILE A 87 3.43 -9.71 9.82
N PHE A 88 4.07 -8.88 9.01
CA PHE A 88 4.38 -7.50 9.35
C PHE A 88 3.18 -6.56 9.10
N GLY A 89 2.35 -6.90 8.12
CA GLY A 89 1.11 -6.18 7.83
C GLY A 89 0.17 -6.99 6.94
N SER A 90 -1.13 -6.76 7.09
CA SER A 90 -2.16 -7.35 6.24
C SER A 90 -3.32 -6.37 6.13
N SER A 91 -3.74 -6.04 4.91
CA SER A 91 -4.89 -5.18 4.68
C SER A 91 -5.57 -5.51 3.36
N ASP A 92 -6.89 -5.34 3.32
CA ASP A 92 -7.65 -5.36 2.07
C ASP A 92 -7.55 -3.97 1.42
N ILE A 93 -6.94 -3.92 0.24
CA ILE A 93 -6.61 -2.68 -0.46
C ILE A 93 -7.16 -2.73 -1.89
N PRO A 94 -7.38 -1.58 -2.55
CA PRO A 94 -7.88 -1.54 -3.94
C PRO A 94 -7.00 -2.36 -4.89
N ALA A 95 -7.62 -3.05 -5.84
CA ALA A 95 -6.92 -3.71 -6.92
C ALA A 95 -6.23 -2.66 -7.81
N GLY A 96 -5.01 -2.95 -8.26
CA GLY A 96 -4.25 -2.03 -9.09
C GLY A 96 -2.76 -2.33 -9.13
N LYS A 97 -2.00 -1.46 -9.81
CA LYS A 97 -0.55 -1.59 -9.95
C LYS A 97 0.18 -0.79 -8.89
N TYR A 98 0.78 -1.49 -7.94
CA TYR A 98 1.60 -0.88 -6.91
C TYR A 98 3.03 -0.71 -7.40
N THR A 99 3.62 0.46 -7.17
CA THR A 99 4.99 0.77 -7.65
C THR A 99 6.03 0.74 -6.54
N GLN A 100 5.61 0.89 -5.28
CA GLN A 100 6.52 0.94 -4.13
C GLN A 100 5.86 0.36 -2.88
N ILE A 101 6.69 -0.24 -2.04
CA ILE A 101 6.41 -0.48 -0.63
C ILE A 101 7.37 0.40 0.17
N ARG A 102 6.86 1.06 1.20
CA ARG A 102 7.64 1.89 2.12
C ARG A 102 7.49 1.37 3.53
N ILE A 103 8.62 1.17 4.19
CA ILE A 103 8.69 0.78 5.61
C ILE A 103 9.34 1.95 6.36
N MET A 104 8.71 2.38 7.44
CA MET A 104 9.18 3.44 8.31
C MET A 104 9.78 2.83 9.58
N ILE A 105 10.99 3.27 9.92
CA ILE A 105 11.75 2.85 11.10
C ILE A 105 11.99 4.10 11.95
N ASP A 106 11.62 4.02 13.23
CA ASP A 106 11.77 5.11 14.19
C ASP A 106 13.10 5.04 14.95
N ASP A 107 13.53 3.82 15.29
CA ASP A 107 14.72 3.57 16.10
C ASP A 107 15.25 2.16 15.81
N ALA A 108 16.55 1.97 15.99
CA ALA A 108 17.21 0.69 15.87
C ALA A 108 18.39 0.60 16.84
N TRP A 109 18.55 -0.57 17.48
CA TRP A 109 19.65 -0.81 18.39
C TRP A 109 20.00 -2.29 18.48
N VAL A 110 21.24 -2.57 18.86
CA VAL A 110 21.71 -3.91 19.20
C VAL A 110 22.01 -4.00 20.69
N VAL A 111 21.97 -5.22 21.22
CA VAL A 111 22.48 -5.54 22.56
C VAL A 111 23.65 -6.50 22.40
N ILE A 112 24.79 -6.16 23.00
CA ILE A 112 26.01 -6.97 23.01
C ILE A 112 26.55 -6.94 24.44
N ASP A 113 26.79 -8.13 25.02
CA ASP A 113 27.22 -8.28 26.42
C ASP A 113 26.30 -7.54 27.39
N SER A 114 24.98 -7.62 27.17
CA SER A 114 23.93 -6.90 27.91
C SER A 114 23.97 -5.37 27.82
N VAL A 115 24.81 -4.79 26.94
CA VAL A 115 24.91 -3.34 26.73
C VAL A 115 24.19 -2.94 25.43
N ARG A 116 23.22 -2.02 25.53
CA ARG A 116 22.55 -1.42 24.38
C ARG A 116 23.49 -0.49 23.62
N LYS A 117 23.57 -0.66 22.30
CA LYS A 117 24.31 0.21 21.38
C LYS A 117 23.41 0.66 20.22
N PRO A 118 23.49 1.93 19.78
CA PRO A 118 22.70 2.40 18.65
C PRO A 118 23.07 1.65 17.37
N LEU A 119 22.08 1.37 16.52
CA LEU A 119 22.25 0.76 15.21
C LEU A 119 21.77 1.76 14.17
N GLN A 120 22.63 2.09 13.21
CA GLN A 120 22.25 2.97 12.10
C GLN A 120 21.69 2.13 10.95
N VAL A 121 20.48 2.46 10.51
CA VAL A 121 19.89 1.91 9.28
C VAL A 121 20.14 2.92 8.16
N PRO A 122 20.98 2.64 7.15
CA PRO A 122 21.38 3.64 6.16
C PRO A 122 20.23 4.24 5.34
N SER A 123 19.12 3.49 5.20
CA SER A 123 17.93 3.91 4.48
C SER A 123 16.90 4.67 5.33
N SER A 124 17.08 4.73 6.65
CA SER A 124 16.26 5.57 7.52
C SER A 124 16.92 6.95 7.62
N ALA A 125 16.48 7.86 6.74
CA ALA A 125 16.85 9.27 6.75
C ALA A 125 15.59 10.13 6.70
#